data_AF-A0A4Q1DF08-F1
#
_entry.id   AF-A0A4Q1DF08-F1
#
_cell.length_a   1.000
_cell.length_b   1.000
_cell.length_c   1.000
_cell.angle_alpha   90.00
_cell.angle_beta   90.00
_cell.angle_gamma   90.00
#
_symmetry.space_group_name_H-M   'P 1'
#
loop_
_entity.id
_entity.type
_entity.pdbx_description
1 polymer ?
#
loop_
_entity_poly.entity_id
_entity_poly.type
_entity_poly.pdbx_seq_one_letter_code
_entity_poly.pdbx_strand_id
1 'polypeptide(L)'
;MLKDALGAWRGSEEEITRLIEADPVNPDAWHSRAGIRSASGDLAGALEDLTMAIKLGLRFRERITAWGNRGLIRCQTGDYEGAIEDFSAVIEARPRKSIMKAALVQRALAKEKFGDREGSAADRRLARILSPEMNKQTTKK
;
A
#
# COMPACT_ATOMS: atom_id res chain seq x y z
N MET A 1 21.63 4.60 16.59
CA MET A 1 20.89 3.47 15.98
C MET A 1 19.60 4.03 15.40
N LEU A 2 19.39 3.94 14.08
CA LEU A 2 18.27 4.57 13.37
C LEU A 2 17.14 3.60 12.97
N LYS A 3 17.30 2.28 13.16
CA LYS A 3 16.24 1.30 12.87
C LYS A 3 15.40 1.04 14.13
N ASP A 4 14.08 1.01 13.98
CA ASP A 4 13.19 0.56 15.03
C ASP A 4 13.10 -0.97 15.11
N ALA A 5 12.33 -1.50 16.07
CA ALA A 5 12.17 -2.93 16.30
C ALA A 5 11.58 -3.70 15.09
N LEU A 6 11.05 -3.01 14.08
CA LEU A 6 10.53 -3.58 12.84
C LEU A 6 11.53 -3.49 11.68
N GLY A 7 12.69 -2.85 11.91
CA GLY A 7 13.73 -2.64 10.91
C GLY A 7 13.53 -1.39 10.05
N ALA A 8 12.49 -0.60 10.33
CA ALA A 8 12.21 0.65 9.62
C ALA A 8 13.12 1.76 10.14
N TRP A 9 13.70 2.53 9.22
CA TRP A 9 14.52 3.68 9.61
C TRP A 9 13.63 4.81 10.11
N ARG A 10 13.93 5.31 11.31
CA ARG A 10 13.38 6.52 11.94
C ARG A 10 14.45 7.60 11.88
N GLY A 11 14.50 8.34 10.79
CA GLY A 11 15.42 9.46 10.58
C GLY A 11 14.76 10.55 9.74
N SER A 12 15.41 11.71 9.63
CA SER A 12 14.98 12.75 8.69
C SER A 12 15.18 12.30 7.24
N GLU A 13 14.57 12.98 6.27
CA GLU A 13 14.79 12.67 4.86
C GLU A 13 16.28 12.74 4.48
N GLU A 14 17.02 13.72 5.03
CA GLU A 14 18.45 13.87 4.79
C GLU A 14 19.25 12.69 5.34
N GLU A 15 18.90 12.18 6.52
CA GLU A 15 19.57 11.02 7.12
C GLU A 15 19.33 9.75 6.30
N ILE A 16 18.08 9.53 5.85
CA ILE A 16 17.77 8.38 4.99
C ILE A 16 18.43 8.52 3.61
N THR A 17 18.55 9.75 3.09
CA THR A 17 19.23 10.00 1.81
C THR A 17 20.71 9.63 1.89
N ARG A 18 21.42 10.04 2.95
CA ARG A 18 22.83 9.63 3.14
C ARG A 18 22.98 8.11 3.25
N LEU A 19 22.00 7.43 3.84
CA LEU A 19 22.01 5.97 3.90
C LEU A 19 21.81 5.33 2.53
N ILE A 20 20.91 5.86 1.70
CA ILE A 20 20.71 5.39 0.32
C ILE A 20 21.97 5.62 -0.51
N GLU A 21 22.65 6.76 -0.33
CA GLU A 21 23.93 7.04 -0.99
C GLU A 21 25.02 6.05 -0.59
N ALA A 22 25.07 5.65 0.70
CA ALA A 22 26.03 4.68 1.21
C ALA A 22 25.71 3.23 0.81
N ASP A 23 24.42 2.87 0.71
CA ASP A 23 23.93 1.55 0.34
C ASP A 23 22.67 1.65 -0.54
N PRO A 24 22.83 1.87 -1.86
CA PRO A 24 21.71 2.12 -2.77
C PRO A 24 20.87 0.88 -3.05
N VAL A 25 21.33 -0.32 -2.66
CA VAL A 25 20.60 -1.58 -2.87
C VAL A 25 19.77 -1.97 -1.65
N ASN A 26 19.69 -1.14 -0.62
CA ASN A 26 18.90 -1.37 0.58
C ASN A 26 17.42 -0.98 0.40
N PRO A 27 16.50 -1.92 0.13
CA PRO A 27 15.11 -1.59 -0.16
C PRO A 27 14.38 -0.92 1.03
N ASP A 28 14.79 -1.21 2.27
CA ASP A 28 14.18 -0.63 3.47
C ASP A 28 14.44 0.88 3.56
N ALA A 29 15.61 1.34 3.11
CA ALA A 29 15.97 2.76 3.11
C ALA A 29 15.09 3.56 2.15
N TRP A 30 14.92 3.05 0.92
CA TRP A 30 14.00 3.62 -0.07
C TRP A 30 12.55 3.65 0.44
N HIS A 31 12.05 2.54 1.00
CA HIS A 31 10.70 2.47 1.56
C HIS A 31 10.49 3.46 2.73
N SER A 32 11.49 3.61 3.60
CA SER A 32 11.46 4.59 4.69
C SER A 32 11.41 6.02 4.17
N ARG A 33 12.24 6.38 3.17
CA ARG A 33 12.22 7.74 2.60
C ARG A 33 10.90 8.05 1.91
N ALA A 34 10.32 7.07 1.21
CA ALA A 34 9.01 7.24 0.60
C ALA A 34 7.93 7.62 1.61
N GLY A 35 7.94 7.00 2.80
CA GLY A 35 7.01 7.33 3.87
C GLY A 35 7.14 8.77 4.35
N ILE A 36 8.38 9.26 4.48
CA ILE A 36 8.69 10.65 4.88
C ILE A 36 8.20 11.62 3.79
N ARG A 37 8.56 11.37 2.54
CA ARG A 37 8.16 12.19 1.39
C ARG A 37 6.65 12.25 1.23
N SER A 38 5.98 11.10 1.34
CA SER A 38 4.51 11.03 1.30
C SER A 38 3.86 11.85 2.41
N ALA A 39 4.41 11.83 3.64
CA ALA A 39 3.91 12.62 4.75
C ALA A 39 4.16 14.13 4.57
N SER A 40 5.23 14.51 3.86
CA SER A 40 5.56 15.90 3.53
C SER A 40 4.79 16.45 2.31
N GLY A 41 4.08 15.60 1.57
CA GLY A 41 3.36 15.97 0.36
C GLY A 41 4.15 15.82 -0.94
N ASP A 42 5.42 15.42 -0.90
CA ASP A 42 6.18 15.02 -2.09
C ASP A 42 5.74 13.63 -2.57
N LEU A 43 4.59 13.61 -3.24
CA LEU A 43 4.01 12.37 -3.76
C LEU A 43 4.83 11.80 -4.92
N ALA A 44 5.47 12.64 -5.72
CA ALA A 44 6.29 12.20 -6.86
C ALA A 44 7.53 11.46 -6.37
N GLY A 45 8.30 12.06 -5.45
CA GLY A 45 9.46 11.41 -4.85
C GLY A 45 9.10 10.16 -4.04
N ALA A 46 7.93 10.15 -3.38
CA ALA A 46 7.43 8.95 -2.71
C ALA A 46 7.12 7.80 -3.68
N LEU A 47 6.54 8.07 -4.86
CA LEU A 47 6.27 7.06 -5.89
C LEU A 47 7.57 6.47 -6.45
N GLU A 48 8.57 7.30 -6.71
CA GLU A 48 9.89 6.88 -7.17
C GLU A 48 10.54 5.95 -6.14
N ASP A 49 10.56 6.38 -4.88
CA ASP A 49 11.19 5.62 -3.80
C ASP A 49 10.47 4.28 -3.53
N LEU A 50 9.12 4.25 -3.53
CA LEU A 50 8.36 3.00 -3.42
C LEU A 50 8.65 2.05 -4.56
N THR A 51 8.74 2.58 -5.78
CA THR A 51 9.05 1.78 -6.98
C THR A 51 10.44 1.17 -6.89
N MET A 52 11.43 1.94 -6.43
CA MET A 52 12.79 1.45 -6.22
C MET A 52 12.84 0.38 -5.12
N ALA A 53 12.17 0.62 -3.98
CA ALA A 53 12.11 -0.34 -2.88
C ALA A 53 11.50 -1.69 -3.32
N ILE A 54 10.39 -1.65 -4.05
CA ILE A 54 9.73 -2.86 -4.60
C ILE A 54 10.68 -3.59 -5.55
N LYS A 55 11.36 -2.86 -6.45
CA LYS A 55 12.30 -3.43 -7.43
C LYS A 55 13.50 -4.10 -6.77
N LEU A 56 14.04 -3.50 -5.71
CA LEU A 56 15.19 -4.01 -4.95
C LEU A 56 14.85 -5.22 -4.07
N GLY A 57 13.57 -5.52 -3.87
CA GLY A 57 13.13 -6.75 -3.21
C GLY A 57 12.85 -6.58 -1.72
N LEU A 58 11.77 -5.86 -1.40
CA LEU A 58 11.24 -5.83 -0.03
C LEU A 58 10.83 -7.23 0.47
N ARG A 59 11.01 -7.44 1.78
CA ARG A 59 10.41 -8.57 2.52
C ARG A 59 8.90 -8.58 2.33
N PHE A 60 8.28 -9.75 2.50
CA PHE A 60 6.87 -9.99 2.16
C PHE A 60 5.90 -8.96 2.76
N ARG A 61 6.04 -8.62 4.04
CA ARG A 61 5.12 -7.71 4.73
C ARG A 61 5.30 -6.27 4.25
N GLU A 62 6.54 -5.83 4.14
CA GLU A 62 6.90 -4.49 3.69
C GLU A 62 6.52 -4.27 2.24
N ARG A 63 6.66 -5.29 1.39
CA ARG A 63 6.23 -5.24 -0.02
C ARG A 63 4.73 -5.05 -0.16
N ILE A 64 3.93 -5.74 0.66
CA ILE A 64 2.48 -5.55 0.70
C ILE A 64 2.13 -4.11 1.09
N THR A 65 2.80 -3.57 2.11
CA THR A 65 2.61 -2.18 2.53
C THR A 65 3.01 -1.20 1.43
N ALA A 66 4.14 -1.45 0.75
CA ALA A 66 4.64 -0.61 -0.33
C ALA A 66 3.68 -0.56 -1.52
N TRP A 67 3.14 -1.71 -1.97
CA TRP A 67 2.09 -1.73 -3.00
C TRP A 67 0.84 -0.96 -2.56
N GLY A 68 0.37 -1.18 -1.33
CA GLY A 68 -0.80 -0.46 -0.80
C GLY A 68 -0.59 1.06 -0.77
N ASN A 69 0.56 1.52 -0.30
CA ASN A 69 0.90 2.95 -0.25
C ASN A 69 1.06 3.54 -1.64
N ARG A 70 1.73 2.84 -2.56
CA ARG A 70 1.92 3.30 -3.94
C ARG A 70 0.58 3.41 -4.66
N GLY A 71 -0.32 2.45 -4.46
CA GLY A 71 -1.68 2.50 -5.00
C GLY A 71 -2.51 3.67 -4.45
N LEU A 72 -2.38 3.97 -3.15
CA LEU A 72 -3.05 5.14 -2.56
C LEU A 72 -2.55 6.47 -3.15
N ILE A 73 -1.23 6.61 -3.30
CA ILE A 73 -0.63 7.82 -3.89
C ILE A 73 -1.06 7.95 -5.35
N ARG A 74 -1.05 6.86 -6.12
CA ARG A 74 -1.53 6.83 -7.51
C ARG A 74 -3.00 7.23 -7.64
N CYS A 75 -3.87 6.77 -6.73
CA CYS A 75 -5.25 7.27 -6.64
C CYS A 75 -5.32 8.78 -6.40
N GLN A 76 -4.45 9.32 -5.54
CA GLN A 76 -4.43 10.75 -5.22
C GLN A 76 -3.93 11.59 -6.40
N THR A 77 -3.00 11.07 -7.20
CA THR A 77 -2.44 11.76 -8.37
C THR A 77 -3.22 11.49 -9.66
N GLY A 78 -4.26 10.65 -9.62
CA GLY A 78 -5.14 10.36 -10.77
C GLY A 78 -4.70 9.19 -11.65
N ASP A 79 -3.62 8.50 -11.30
CA ASP A 79 -3.19 7.24 -11.94
C ASP A 79 -4.03 6.06 -11.42
N TYR A 80 -5.30 6.03 -11.80
CA TYR A 80 -6.22 5.00 -11.32
C TYR A 80 -5.88 3.60 -11.85
N GLU A 81 -5.33 3.52 -13.07
CA GLU A 81 -4.90 2.25 -13.67
C GLU A 81 -3.74 1.63 -12.88
N GLY A 82 -2.66 2.41 -12.63
CA GLY A 82 -1.55 1.94 -11.81
C GLY A 82 -1.96 1.63 -10.37
N ALA A 83 -2.93 2.35 -9.81
CA ALA A 83 -3.48 2.03 -8.49
C ALA A 83 -4.20 0.67 -8.47
N ILE A 84 -4.95 0.35 -9.53
CA ILE A 84 -5.62 -0.95 -9.68
C ILE A 84 -4.60 -2.08 -9.73
N GLU A 85 -3.50 -1.91 -10.46
CA GLU A 85 -2.40 -2.88 -10.51
C GLU A 85 -1.80 -3.13 -9.12
N ASP A 86 -1.46 -2.06 -8.39
CA ASP A 86 -0.87 -2.16 -7.07
C ASP A 86 -1.78 -2.86 -6.06
N PHE A 87 -3.07 -2.52 -6.02
CA PHE A 87 -4.01 -3.20 -5.15
C PHE A 87 -4.25 -4.66 -5.57
N SER A 88 -4.14 -4.97 -6.87
CA SER A 88 -4.21 -6.35 -7.37
C SER A 88 -3.03 -7.16 -6.88
N ALA A 89 -1.81 -6.62 -6.93
CA ALA A 89 -0.62 -7.27 -6.37
C ALA A 89 -0.77 -7.55 -4.86
N VAL A 90 -1.40 -6.64 -4.09
CA VAL A 90 -1.73 -6.91 -2.68
C VAL A 90 -2.68 -8.09 -2.53
N ILE A 91 -3.73 -8.18 -3.35
CA ILE A 91 -4.74 -9.26 -3.27
C ILE A 91 -4.13 -10.61 -3.69
N GLU A 92 -3.32 -10.61 -4.76
CA GLU A 92 -2.64 -11.79 -5.30
C GLU A 92 -1.62 -12.38 -4.32
N ALA A 93 -1.00 -11.54 -3.48
CA ALA A 93 -0.12 -11.98 -2.41
C ALA A 93 -0.83 -12.76 -1.28
N ARG A 94 -2.16 -12.94 -1.36
CA ARG A 94 -3.01 -13.65 -0.38
C ARG A 94 -2.73 -13.23 1.08
N PRO A 95 -2.81 -11.94 1.41
CA PRO A 95 -2.55 -11.47 2.76
C PRO A 95 -3.68 -11.87 3.71
N ARG A 96 -3.53 -11.54 4.99
CA ARG A 96 -4.60 -11.74 5.98
C ARG A 96 -5.90 -11.06 5.53
N LYS A 97 -7.05 -11.62 5.91
CA LYS A 97 -8.39 -11.16 5.48
C LYS A 97 -8.60 -9.66 5.66
N SER A 98 -8.09 -9.05 6.74
CA SER A 98 -8.20 -7.61 6.99
C SER A 98 -7.49 -6.76 5.93
N ILE A 99 -6.27 -7.15 5.56
CA ILE A 99 -5.47 -6.48 4.52
C ILE A 99 -6.11 -6.70 3.15
N MET A 100 -6.53 -7.93 2.85
CA MET A 100 -7.21 -8.25 1.58
C MET A 100 -8.49 -7.44 1.43
N LYS A 101 -9.28 -7.31 2.50
CA LYS A 101 -10.48 -6.46 2.51
C LYS A 101 -10.15 -5.00 2.24
N ALA A 102 -9.13 -4.43 2.88
CA ALA A 102 -8.72 -3.06 2.66
C ALA A 102 -8.29 -2.82 1.20
N ALA A 103 -7.49 -3.72 0.64
CA ALA A 103 -7.07 -3.65 -0.76
C ALA A 103 -8.25 -3.75 -1.75
N LEU A 104 -9.22 -4.63 -1.50
CA LEU A 104 -10.44 -4.72 -2.32
C LEU A 104 -11.26 -3.44 -2.27
N VAL A 105 -11.39 -2.81 -1.09
CA VAL A 105 -12.10 -1.52 -0.96
C VAL A 105 -11.39 -0.43 -1.77
N GLN A 106 -10.07 -0.32 -1.64
CA GLN A 106 -9.31 0.69 -2.37
C GLN A 106 -9.29 0.45 -3.88
N ARG A 107 -9.16 -0.81 -4.32
CA ARG A 107 -9.27 -1.18 -5.74
C ARG A 107 -10.66 -0.88 -6.31
N ALA A 108 -11.72 -1.09 -5.53
CA ALA A 108 -13.07 -0.74 -5.95
C ALA A 108 -13.23 0.77 -6.16
N LEU A 109 -12.64 1.60 -5.30
CA LEU A 109 -12.64 3.05 -5.45
C LEU A 109 -11.83 3.49 -6.68
N ALA A 110 -10.65 2.90 -6.89
CA ALA A 110 -9.82 3.16 -8.06
C ALA A 110 -10.56 2.79 -9.36
N LYS A 111 -11.16 1.60 -9.42
CA LYS A 111 -11.98 1.14 -10.56
C LYS A 111 -13.17 2.04 -10.85
N GLU A 112 -13.86 2.51 -9.82
CA GLU A 112 -14.97 3.46 -9.98
C GLU A 112 -14.51 4.79 -10.59
N LYS A 113 -13.35 5.32 -10.15
CA LYS A 113 -12.74 6.52 -10.72
C LYS A 113 -12.22 6.31 -12.14
N PHE A 114 -11.74 5.11 -12.45
CA PHE A 114 -11.34 4.70 -13.80
C PHE A 114 -12.52 4.46 -14.75
N GLY A 115 -13.73 4.22 -14.22
CA GLY A 115 -14.96 3.96 -14.99
C GLY A 115 -15.40 2.49 -15.01
N ASP A 116 -14.63 1.57 -14.42
CA ASP A 116 -14.98 0.15 -14.26
C ASP A 116 -15.97 -0.05 -13.09
N ARG A 117 -17.24 0.26 -13.37
CA ARG A 117 -18.33 0.11 -12.39
C ARG A 117 -18.59 -1.35 -12.02
N GLU A 118 -18.49 -2.27 -12.98
CA GLU A 118 -18.75 -3.69 -12.73
C GLU A 118 -17.69 -4.32 -11.84
N GLY A 119 -16.41 -4.06 -12.14
CA GLY A 119 -15.29 -4.52 -11.33
C GLY A 119 -15.28 -3.87 -9.94
N SER A 120 -15.65 -2.59 -9.83
CA SER A 120 -15.84 -1.94 -8.53
C SER A 120 -16.92 -2.64 -7.70
N ALA A 121 -18.08 -2.92 -8.31
CA ALA A 121 -19.16 -3.64 -7.63
C ALA A 121 -18.73 -5.06 -7.21
N ALA A 122 -17.97 -5.76 -8.04
CA ALA A 122 -17.41 -7.08 -7.70
C ALA A 122 -16.48 -7.03 -6.48
N ASP A 123 -15.53 -6.08 -6.46
CA ASP A 123 -14.60 -5.92 -5.35
C ASP A 123 -15.33 -5.56 -4.04
N ARG A 124 -16.35 -4.69 -4.09
CA ARG A 124 -17.20 -4.36 -2.93
C ARG A 124 -17.95 -5.59 -2.40
N ARG A 125 -18.46 -6.46 -3.28
CA ARG A 125 -19.11 -7.73 -2.87
C ARG A 125 -18.13 -8.64 -2.14
N LEU A 126 -16.92 -8.82 -2.68
CA LEU A 126 -15.88 -9.63 -2.06
C LEU A 126 -15.45 -9.07 -0.70
N ALA A 127 -15.22 -7.75 -0.61
CA ALA A 127 -14.84 -7.10 0.64
C ALA A 127 -15.88 -7.29 1.76
N ARG A 128 -17.18 -7.32 1.41
CA ARG A 128 -18.27 -7.57 2.35
C ARG A 128 -18.23 -9.00 2.90
N ILE A 129 -17.98 -10.00 2.05
CA ILE A 129 -17.84 -11.41 2.47
C ILE A 129 -16.65 -11.59 3.43
N LEU A 130 -15.60 -10.78 3.29
CA LEU A 130 -14.44 -10.82 4.19
C LEU A 130 -14.66 -10.11 5.53
N SER A 131 -15.80 -9.47 5.75
CA SER A 131 -16.14 -8.92 7.07
C SER A 131 -16.46 -10.06 8.02
N PRO A 132 -16.02 -10.02 9.29
CA PRO A 132 -16.59 -10.90 10.31
C PRO A 132 -18.10 -10.67 10.29
N GLU A 133 -18.90 -11.74 10.27
CA GLU A 133 -20.35 -11.61 10.49
C GLU A 133 -20.53 -10.76 11.76
N MET A 134 -21.05 -9.54 11.59
CA MET A 134 -21.59 -8.82 12.74
C MET A 134 -22.70 -9.71 13.27
N ASN A 135 -22.45 -10.26 14.45
CA ASN A 135 -23.23 -11.31 15.06
C ASN A 135 -24.73 -11.03 14.95
N LYS A 136 -25.45 -12.07 14.56
CA LYS A 136 -26.92 -12.16 14.54
C LYS A 136 -27.51 -11.53 15.81
N GLN A 137 -28.06 -10.32 15.71
CA GLN A 137 -29.17 -9.94 16.58
C GLN A 137 -30.46 -10.52 16.01
N THR A 138 -30.48 -11.86 15.92
CA THR A 138 -31.70 -12.63 16.16
C THR A 138 -31.64 -13.09 17.61
N THR A 139 -31.88 -12.19 18.55
CA THR A 139 -32.63 -12.58 19.74
C THR A 139 -34.10 -12.33 19.43
N LYS A 140 -34.73 -13.40 18.93
CA LYS A 140 -36.16 -13.62 19.11
C LYS A 140 -36.47 -13.53 20.61
N LYS A 141 -37.34 -12.60 21.00
CA LYS A 141 -38.61 -12.84 21.69
C LYS A 141 -39.33 -11.52 21.90
#